data_AF-A0A498JCG6-F1
#
_entry.id   AF-A0A498JCG6-F1
#
_cell.length_a   1.000
_cell.length_b   1.000
_cell.length_c   1.000
_cell.angle_alpha   90.00
_cell.angle_beta   90.00
_cell.angle_gamma   90.00
#
_symmetry.space_group_name_H-M   'P 1'
#
loop_
_entity.id
_entity.type
_entity.pdbx_description
1 polymer ?
#
loop_
_entity_poly.entity_id
_entity_poly.type
_entity_poly.pdbx_seq_one_letter_code
_entity_poly.pdbx_strand_id
1 'polypeptide(L)'
;MIDGGDFDGAKAYKDSEVCNMLTMQEFHRRYHEETGITFASLYPGCIATTGLFREHIPLFRLLFPPFQKYITKGYVSEDEAGKRFA
;
A
#
# COMPACT_ATOMS: atom_id res chain seq x y z
N MET A 1 -10.37 -16.87 1.60
CA MET A 1 -9.75 -15.61 2.10
C MET A 1 -9.03 -15.88 3.41
N ILE A 2 -8.21 -14.96 3.97
CA ILE A 2 -7.42 -15.26 5.19
C ILE A 2 -8.31 -15.63 6.39
N ASP A 3 -9.54 -15.15 6.37
CA ASP A 3 -10.64 -15.42 7.30
C ASP A 3 -11.50 -16.65 6.92
N GLY A 4 -11.10 -17.42 5.91
CA GLY A 4 -11.82 -18.61 5.46
C GLY A 4 -13.03 -18.36 4.55
N GLY A 5 -13.38 -17.12 4.24
CA GLY A 5 -14.50 -16.78 3.35
C GLY A 5 -14.22 -16.98 1.86
N ASP A 6 -15.26 -16.77 1.05
CA ASP A 6 -15.21 -16.82 -0.43
C ASP A 6 -14.26 -15.78 -1.03
N PHE A 7 -13.76 -16.05 -2.23
CA PHE A 7 -12.78 -15.19 -2.90
C PHE A 7 -13.36 -13.81 -3.28
N ASP A 8 -12.66 -12.75 -2.85
CA ASP A 8 -12.84 -11.38 -3.30
C ASP A 8 -11.45 -10.77 -3.58
N GLY A 9 -11.22 -10.29 -4.81
CA GLY A 9 -9.90 -9.79 -5.22
C GLY A 9 -9.46 -8.52 -4.49
N ALA A 10 -10.39 -7.63 -4.15
CA ALA A 10 -10.07 -6.40 -3.43
C ALA A 10 -9.75 -6.69 -1.96
N LYS A 11 -10.45 -7.65 -1.35
CA LYS A 11 -10.12 -8.16 -0.03
C LYS A 11 -8.78 -8.92 -0.06
N ALA A 12 -8.49 -9.69 -1.11
CA ALA A 12 -7.27 -10.48 -1.20
C ALA A 12 -6.03 -9.58 -1.26
N TYR A 13 -6.12 -8.48 -2.02
CA TYR A 13 -5.11 -7.44 -2.03
C TYR A 13 -4.89 -6.86 -0.62
N LYS A 14 -5.96 -6.44 0.08
CA LYS A 14 -5.86 -5.88 1.44
C LYS A 14 -5.31 -6.88 2.45
N ASP A 15 -5.75 -8.13 2.40
CA ASP A 15 -5.25 -9.21 3.26
C ASP A 15 -3.73 -9.39 3.05
N SER A 16 -3.24 -9.34 1.80
CA SER A 16 -1.80 -9.43 1.52
C SER A 16 -0.99 -8.23 2.02
N GLU A 17 -1.52 -7.01 1.92
CA GLU A 17 -0.83 -5.81 2.43
C GLU A 17 -0.75 -5.81 3.96
N VAL A 18 -1.79 -6.32 4.66
CA VAL A 18 -1.73 -6.54 6.11
C VAL A 18 -0.64 -7.55 6.47
N CYS A 19 -0.50 -8.64 5.70
CA CYS A 19 0.59 -9.59 5.90
C CYS A 19 1.98 -8.96 5.75
N ASN A 20 2.17 -8.00 4.84
CA ASN A 20 3.44 -7.25 4.73
C ASN A 20 3.74 -6.48 6.02
N MET A 21 2.73 -5.83 6.61
CA MET A 21 2.88 -5.10 7.87
C MET A 21 3.24 -6.03 9.03
N LEU A 22 2.50 -7.15 9.16
CA LEU A 22 2.77 -8.17 10.18
C LEU A 22 4.18 -8.78 10.01
N THR A 23 4.65 -8.94 8.77
CA THR A 23 6.00 -9.43 8.48
C THR A 23 7.07 -8.48 9.00
N MET A 24 6.93 -7.17 8.77
CA MET A 24 7.89 -6.18 9.30
C MET A 24 7.88 -6.16 10.84
N GLN A 25 6.70 -6.27 11.45
CA GLN A 25 6.57 -6.36 12.92
C GLN A 25 7.27 -7.61 13.48
N GLU A 26 7.06 -8.78 12.85
CA GLU A 26 7.69 -10.02 13.28
C GLU A 26 9.20 -10.03 13.03
N PHE A 27 9.68 -9.43 11.94
CA PHE A 27 11.11 -9.30 11.69
C PHE A 27 11.78 -8.42 12.74
N HIS A 28 11.17 -7.28 13.06
CA HIS A 28 11.66 -6.44 14.14
C HIS A 28 11.70 -7.20 15.46
N ARG A 29 10.59 -7.83 15.86
CA ARG A 29 10.48 -8.59 17.12
C ARG A 29 11.49 -9.73 17.23
N ARG A 30 11.80 -10.41 16.13
CA ARG A 30 12.65 -11.61 16.14
C ARG A 30 14.14 -11.30 15.99
N TYR A 31 14.49 -10.29 15.20
CA TYR A 31 15.87 -10.12 14.73
C TYR A 31 16.50 -8.78 15.10
N HIS A 32 15.73 -7.76 15.50
CA HIS A 32 16.28 -6.43 15.75
C HIS A 32 17.33 -6.44 16.87
N GLU A 33 17.02 -7.02 18.04
CA GLU A 33 17.91 -7.04 19.20
C GLU A 33 19.24 -7.76 18.94
N GLU A 34 19.22 -8.84 18.16
CA GLU A 34 20.41 -9.64 17.85
C GLU A 34 21.27 -9.00 16.75
N THR A 35 20.63 -8.42 15.73
CA THR A 35 21.32 -7.96 14.51
C THR A 35 21.57 -6.45 14.46
N GLY A 36 20.83 -5.67 15.26
CA GLY A 36 20.79 -4.21 15.16
C GLY A 36 20.08 -3.67 13.91
N ILE A 37 19.52 -4.53 13.05
CA ILE A 37 18.84 -4.10 11.81
C ILE A 37 17.48 -3.50 12.12
N THR A 38 17.19 -2.32 11.58
CA THR A 38 15.86 -1.69 11.64
C THR A 38 14.95 -2.26 10.56
N PHE A 39 13.82 -2.85 10.98
CA PHE A 39 12.77 -3.32 10.08
C PHE A 39 11.57 -2.38 10.18
N ALA A 40 11.11 -1.87 9.03
CA ALA A 40 10.03 -0.89 8.97
C ALA A 40 9.18 -1.05 7.72
N SER A 41 7.95 -0.56 7.78
CA SER A 41 7.02 -0.44 6.65
C SER A 41 6.81 1.04 6.31
N LEU A 42 6.61 1.36 5.03
CA LEU A 42 6.39 2.73 4.55
C LEU A 42 5.08 2.83 3.75
N TYR A 43 4.33 3.90 3.99
CA TYR A 43 3.27 4.37 3.11
C TYR A 43 3.68 5.71 2.48
N PRO A 44 4.07 5.75 1.19
CA PRO A 44 4.57 6.97 0.57
C PRO A 44 3.46 7.96 0.18
N GLY A 45 2.18 7.61 0.34
CA GLY A 45 1.03 8.41 -0.06
C GLY A 45 0.19 7.74 -1.14
N CYS A 46 -0.90 8.40 -1.58
CA CYS A 46 -1.78 7.84 -2.59
C CYS A 46 -1.25 8.13 -4.00
N ILE A 47 -0.63 7.13 -4.62
CA ILE A 47 -0.09 7.22 -5.97
C ILE A 47 -1.14 6.75 -6.98
N ALA A 48 -1.98 7.68 -7.43
CA ALA A 48 -3.13 7.35 -8.29
C ALA A 48 -2.79 7.22 -9.79
N THR A 49 -1.54 7.47 -10.19
CA THR A 49 -1.09 7.38 -11.60
C THR A 49 -0.46 6.05 -11.98
N THR A 50 -0.16 5.19 -11.00
CA THR A 50 0.48 3.89 -11.26
C THR A 50 -0.45 2.94 -12.02
N GLY A 51 0.13 1.95 -12.69
CA GLY A 51 -0.61 0.87 -13.36
C GLY A 51 -1.29 -0.14 -12.43
N LEU A 52 -1.28 0.07 -11.11
CA LEU A 52 -1.83 -0.86 -10.12
C LEU A 52 -3.34 -1.03 -10.27
N PHE A 53 -4.06 0.06 -10.54
CA PHE A 53 -5.52 0.05 -10.71
C PHE A 53 -5.97 0.04 -12.18
N ARG A 54 -5.10 -0.38 -13.12
CA ARG A 54 -5.38 -0.30 -14.57
C ARG A 54 -6.63 -1.06 -15.02
N GLU A 55 -6.91 -2.20 -14.38
CA GLU A 55 -8.08 -3.04 -14.65
C GLU A 55 -9.30 -2.68 -13.80
N HIS A 56 -9.21 -1.63 -12.98
CA HIS A 56 -10.34 -1.18 -12.18
C HIS A 56 -11.36 -0.43 -13.04
N ILE A 57 -12.60 -0.36 -12.53
CA ILE A 57 -13.76 0.19 -13.25
C ILE A 57 -13.38 1.54 -13.89
N PRO A 58 -13.63 1.78 -15.20
CA PRO A 58 -13.17 2.99 -15.89
C PRO A 58 -13.56 4.29 -15.19
N LEU A 59 -14.75 4.34 -14.59
CA LEU A 59 -15.22 5.48 -13.82
C LEU A 59 -14.36 5.76 -12.57
N PHE A 60 -13.91 4.71 -11.87
CA PHE A 60 -12.99 4.84 -10.74
C PHE A 60 -11.66 5.41 -11.20
N ARG A 61 -11.09 4.91 -12.30
CA ARG A 61 -9.82 5.43 -12.84
C ARG A 61 -9.90 6.91 -13.24
N LEU A 62 -11.05 7.37 -13.70
CA LEU A 62 -11.25 8.77 -14.08
C LEU A 62 -11.46 9.69 -12.88
N LEU A 63 -12.28 9.28 -11.91
CA LEU A 63 -12.71 10.15 -10.80
C LEU A 63 -11.78 10.08 -9.58
N PHE A 64 -11.18 8.92 -9.32
CA PHE A 64 -10.39 8.70 -8.11
C PHE A 64 -9.13 9.58 -8.05
N PRO A 65 -8.32 9.74 -9.11
CA PRO A 65 -7.14 10.61 -9.07
C PRO A 65 -7.45 12.09 -8.77
N PRO A 66 -8.36 12.78 -9.49
CA PRO A 66 -8.67 14.17 -9.18
C PRO A 66 -9.36 14.32 -7.82
N PHE A 67 -10.19 13.34 -7.40
CA PHE A 67 -10.74 13.32 -6.05
C PHE A 67 -9.64 13.27 -4.98
N GLN A 68 -8.65 12.38 -5.15
CA GLN A 68 -7.52 12.27 -4.22
C GLN A 68 -6.65 13.54 -4.21
N LYS A 69 -6.52 14.21 -5.36
CA LYS A 69 -5.71 15.41 -5.51
C LYS A 69 -6.37 16.66 -4.91
N TYR A 70 -7.66 16.85 -5.17
CA TYR A 70 -8.33 18.11 -4.86
C TYR A 70 -9.21 18.05 -3.61
N ILE A 71 -9.71 16.86 -3.22
CA ILE A 71 -10.63 16.72 -2.09
C ILE A 71 -9.91 16.15 -0.87
N THR A 72 -9.38 14.93 -0.95
CA THR A 72 -8.71 14.29 0.20
C THR A 72 -7.31 14.85 0.46
N LYS A 73 -6.69 15.46 -0.57
CA LYS A 73 -5.30 15.92 -0.57
C LYS A 73 -4.30 14.79 -0.26
N GLY A 74 -4.68 13.55 -0.53
CA GLY A 74 -3.84 12.36 -0.30
C GLY A 74 -2.93 12.01 -1.47
N TYR A 75 -3.14 12.64 -2.63
CA TYR A 75 -2.37 12.38 -3.85
C TYR A 75 -0.88 12.72 -3.70
N VAL A 76 -0.02 11.80 -4.15
CA VAL A 76 1.43 11.97 -4.25
C VAL A 76 1.88 11.48 -5.63
N SER A 77 2.81 12.20 -6.26
CA SER A 77 3.37 11.79 -7.56
C SER A 77 4.32 10.59 -7.40
N GLU A 78 4.56 9.84 -8.48
CA GLU A 78 5.53 8.73 -8.46
C GLU A 78 6.94 9.18 -8.09
N ASP A 79 7.38 10.34 -8.59
CA ASP A 79 8.68 10.94 -8.26
C ASP A 79 8.77 11.31 -6.77
N GLU A 80 7.73 11.94 -6.22
CA GLU A 80 7.70 12.30 -4.80
C GLU A 80 7.64 11.07 -3.90
N ALA A 81 6.86 10.06 -4.29
CA ALA A 81 6.82 8.77 -3.59
C ALA A 81 8.19 8.07 -3.61
N GLY A 82 8.89 8.11 -4.76
CA GLY A 82 10.26 7.59 -4.89
C GLY A 82 11.24 8.30 -3.96
N LYS A 83 11.14 9.63 -3.82
CA LYS A 83 11.96 10.43 -2.88
C LYS A 83 11.66 10.14 -1.41
N ARG A 84 10.44 9.71 -1.07
CA ARG A 84 10.10 9.28 0.31
C ARG A 84 10.64 7.90 0.63
N PHE A 85 10.93 7.11 -0.40
CA PHE A 85 11.46 5.75 -0.26
C PHE A 85 13.00 5.71 -0.18
N ALA A 86 13.67 6.61 -0.91
CA ALA A 86 15.13 6.77 -0.92
C ALA A 86 15.65 7.52 0.32
#